data_AF-A0A496XIY4-F1
#
_entry.id   AF-A0A496XIY4-F1
#
_cell.length_a   1.000
_cell.length_b   1.000
_cell.length_c   1.000
_cell.angle_alpha   90.00
_cell.angle_beta   90.00
_cell.angle_gamma   90.00
#
_symmetry.space_group_name_H-M   'P 1'
#
loop_
_entity.id
_entity.type
_entity.pdbx_description
1 polymer ?
#
loop_
_entity_poly.entity_id
_entity_poly.type
_entity_poly.pdbx_seq_one_letter_code
_entity_poly.pdbx_strand_id
1 'polypeptide(L)'
;MSDAGMPLPRVKTIAVEIGDVPVSIVAYGSVGARHELELASEVTGRVVWVAPEFEPGEMVAAGKVLLRVDAVSYRLALAEANAALVRANNAL
;
A
#
# COMPACT_ATOMS: atom_id res chain seq x y z
N MET A 1 2.49 84.23 38.30
CA MET A 1 2.90 82.90 38.83
C MET A 1 2.31 81.85 37.91
N SER A 2 3.13 81.41 36.96
CA SER A 2 2.77 80.50 35.87
C SER A 2 3.18 79.09 36.26
N ASP A 3 2.20 78.23 36.55
CA ASP A 3 2.38 76.79 36.60
C ASP A 3 2.52 76.28 35.16
N ALA A 4 3.75 76.24 34.65
CA ALA A 4 4.08 75.69 33.34
C ALA A 4 4.69 74.30 33.54
N GLY A 5 3.85 73.35 33.96
CA GLY A 5 4.21 71.95 34.04
C GLY A 5 4.67 71.42 32.68
N MET A 6 5.82 70.75 32.67
CA MET A 6 6.40 70.13 31.47
C MET A 6 5.37 69.18 30.82
N PRO A 7 5.06 69.29 29.51
CA PRO A 7 4.02 68.48 28.92
C PRO A 7 4.42 67.00 28.99
N LEU A 8 3.56 66.20 29.62
CA LEU A 8 3.80 64.77 29.77
C LEU A 8 3.90 64.12 28.38
N PRO A 9 4.89 63.23 28.17
CA PRO A 9 5.10 62.60 26.89
C PRO A 9 3.85 61.78 26.52
N ARG A 10 3.25 62.12 25.39
CA ARG A 10 2.11 61.39 24.85
C ARG A 10 2.58 60.03 24.36
N VAL A 11 2.04 58.97 24.97
CA VAL A 11 2.25 57.59 24.55
C VAL A 11 0.93 57.00 24.09
N LYS A 12 1.00 56.08 23.12
CA LYS A 12 -0.15 55.32 22.66
C LYS A 12 -0.08 53.94 23.29
N THR A 13 -1.16 53.53 23.94
CA THR A 13 -1.31 52.19 24.54
C THR A 13 -2.36 51.39 23.79
N ILE A 14 -2.32 50.07 23.95
CA ILE A 14 -3.39 49.17 23.54
C ILE A 14 -3.78 48.31 24.75
N ALA A 15 -5.08 47.98 24.87
CA ALA A 15 -5.54 46.99 25.83
C ALA A 15 -5.23 45.59 25.29
N VAL A 16 -4.64 44.74 26.13
CA VAL A 16 -4.35 43.34 25.82
C VAL A 16 -5.36 42.47 26.56
N GLU A 17 -5.99 41.55 25.84
CA GLU A 17 -6.88 40.55 26.41
C GLU A 17 -6.14 39.22 26.53
N ILE A 18 -6.29 38.55 27.67
CA ILE A 18 -5.74 37.21 27.89
C ILE A 18 -6.72 36.21 27.29
N GLY A 19 -6.23 35.35 26.42
CA GLY A 19 -7.01 34.25 25.86
C GLY A 19 -6.10 33.10 25.45
N ASP A 20 -6.70 31.92 25.31
CA ASP A 20 -5.99 30.74 24.83
C ASP A 20 -5.66 30.94 23.34
N VAL A 21 -4.37 30.83 23.01
CA VAL A 21 -3.89 30.89 21.63
C VAL A 21 -3.45 29.48 21.23
N PRO A 22 -4.21 28.75 20.39
CA PRO A 22 -3.82 27.43 19.97
C PRO A 22 -2.57 27.50 19.08
N VAL A 23 -1.56 26.70 19.42
CA VAL A 23 -0.36 26.53 18.60
C VAL A 23 -0.61 25.39 17.63
N SER A 24 -0.56 25.67 16.33
CA SER A 24 -0.61 24.66 15.27
C SER A 24 0.79 24.39 14.74
N ILE A 25 1.15 23.11 14.62
CA ILE A 25 2.40 22.66 14.02
C ILE A 25 2.07 21.84 12.78
N VAL A 26 2.57 22.25 11.63
CA VAL A 26 2.47 21.48 10.39
C VAL A 26 3.69 20.58 10.29
N ALA A 27 3.47 19.27 10.25
CA ALA A 27 4.50 18.26 10.04
C ALA A 27 4.32 17.58 8.68
N TYR A 28 5.45 17.19 8.07
CA TYR A 28 5.49 16.46 6.82
C TYR A 28 6.07 15.06 7.07
N GLY A 29 5.61 14.09 6.29
CA GLY A 29 6.08 12.70 6.36
C GLY A 29 5.77 11.96 5.06
N SER A 30 6.35 10.77 4.92
CA SER A 30 6.03 9.86 3.82
C SER A 30 4.92 8.91 4.21
N VAL A 31 4.10 8.53 3.22
CA VAL A 31 3.11 7.46 3.34
C VAL A 31 3.60 6.25 2.55
N GLY A 32 3.37 5.06 3.08
CA GLY A 32 3.72 3.79 2.45
C GLY A 32 2.57 2.80 2.55
N ALA A 33 2.61 1.76 1.70
CA ALA A 33 1.66 0.68 1.77
C ALA A 33 1.77 -0.03 3.14
N ARG A 34 0.63 -0.37 3.74
CA ARG A 34 0.60 -1.13 5.00
C ARG A 34 1.15 -2.54 4.81
N HIS A 35 0.90 -3.12 3.64
CA HIS A 35 1.32 -4.46 3.25
C HIS A 35 1.84 -4.38 1.82
N GLU A 36 2.98 -5.02 1.61
CA GLU A 36 3.59 -5.22 0.29
C GLU A 36 3.83 -6.71 0.13
N LEU A 37 3.60 -7.23 -1.07
CA LEU A 37 3.68 -8.65 -1.36
C LEU A 37 4.55 -8.87 -2.59
N GLU A 38 5.60 -9.64 -2.43
CA GLU A 38 6.34 -10.21 -3.55
C GLU A 38 5.68 -11.52 -3.96
N LEU A 39 5.26 -11.62 -5.22
CA LEU A 39 4.63 -12.81 -5.77
C LEU A 39 5.69 -13.70 -6.41
N ALA A 40 5.72 -14.98 -6.00
CA ALA A 40 6.55 -16.01 -6.60
C ALA A 40 5.69 -17.18 -7.06
N SER A 41 6.11 -17.82 -8.16
CA SER A 41 5.47 -19.05 -8.62
C SER A 41 5.85 -20.22 -7.70
N GLU A 42 4.87 -21.00 -7.26
CA GLU A 42 5.11 -22.23 -6.50
C GLU A 42 5.75 -23.33 -7.37
N VAL A 43 5.68 -23.18 -8.68
CA VAL A 43 6.16 -24.17 -9.65
C VAL A 43 7.05 -23.54 -10.72
N THR A 44 8.05 -24.27 -11.18
CA THR A 44 8.95 -23.82 -12.24
C THR A 44 8.33 -24.05 -13.63
N GLY A 45 8.34 -23.04 -14.48
CA GLY A 45 7.99 -23.26 -15.89
C GLY A 45 7.96 -21.98 -16.70
N ARG A 46 7.66 -22.14 -17.99
CA ARG A 46 7.52 -21.02 -18.92
C ARG A 46 6.17 -20.32 -18.71
N VAL A 47 6.18 -19.01 -18.55
CA VAL A 47 4.95 -18.19 -18.58
C VAL A 47 4.43 -18.17 -20.02
N VAL A 48 3.17 -18.58 -20.21
CA VAL A 48 2.50 -18.63 -21.53
C VAL A 48 1.44 -17.55 -21.69
N TRP A 49 1.04 -16.91 -20.59
CA TRP A 49 0.07 -15.84 -20.60
C TRP A 49 0.21 -14.96 -19.35
N VAL A 50 -0.03 -13.67 -19.53
CA VAL A 50 -0.03 -12.63 -18.49
C VAL A 50 -1.36 -11.89 -18.55
N ALA A 51 -1.95 -11.61 -17.39
CA ALA A 51 -3.18 -10.84 -17.29
C ALA A 51 -2.94 -9.37 -17.72
N PRO A 52 -3.83 -8.76 -18.52
CA PRO A 52 -3.70 -7.35 -18.91
C PRO A 52 -3.64 -6.37 -17.73
N GLU A 53 -4.26 -6.73 -16.60
CA GLU A 53 -4.33 -5.91 -15.40
C GLU A 53 -3.18 -6.19 -14.42
N PHE A 54 -2.23 -7.06 -14.80
CA PHE A 54 -1.00 -7.28 -14.03
C PHE A 54 0.06 -6.26 -14.43
N GLU A 55 -0.28 -4.98 -14.26
CA GLU A 55 0.55 -3.82 -14.58
C GLU A 55 0.69 -2.91 -13.34
N PRO A 56 1.80 -2.15 -13.20
CA PRO A 56 2.00 -1.28 -12.05
C PRO A 56 0.87 -0.25 -11.88
N GLY A 57 0.27 -0.20 -10.70
CA GLY A 57 -0.80 0.73 -10.34
C GLY A 57 -2.22 0.23 -10.61
N GLU A 58 -2.37 -0.93 -11.25
CA GLU A 58 -3.67 -1.55 -11.46
C GLU A 58 -4.20 -2.29 -10.21
N MET A 59 -5.51 -2.40 -10.12
CA MET A 59 -6.19 -3.10 -9.02
C MET A 59 -6.58 -4.52 -9.43
N VAL A 60 -6.23 -5.49 -8.59
CA VAL A 60 -6.54 -6.91 -8.81
C VAL A 60 -7.39 -7.47 -7.67
N ALA A 61 -8.38 -8.29 -8.01
CA ALA A 61 -9.22 -8.96 -7.04
C ALA A 61 -8.58 -10.25 -6.52
N ALA A 62 -8.90 -10.64 -5.29
CA ALA A 62 -8.48 -11.92 -4.74
C ALA A 62 -8.99 -13.08 -5.62
N GLY A 63 -8.12 -14.06 -5.88
CA GLY A 63 -8.42 -15.21 -6.75
C GLY A 63 -8.32 -14.91 -8.25
N LYS A 64 -8.01 -13.68 -8.67
CA LYS A 64 -7.76 -13.36 -10.07
C LYS A 64 -6.48 -14.04 -10.56
N VAL A 65 -6.56 -14.71 -11.70
CA VAL A 65 -5.39 -15.31 -12.34
C VAL A 65 -4.54 -14.21 -12.96
N LEU A 66 -3.31 -14.06 -12.49
CA LEU A 66 -2.36 -13.05 -12.98
C LEU A 66 -1.42 -13.60 -14.06
N LEU A 67 -1.03 -14.87 -13.93
CA LEU A 67 -0.08 -15.54 -14.82
C LEU A 67 -0.56 -16.97 -15.08
N ARG A 68 -0.22 -17.53 -16.25
CA ARG A 68 -0.33 -18.96 -16.50
C ARG A 68 1.02 -19.53 -16.90
N VAL A 69 1.41 -20.60 -16.22
CA VAL A 69 2.61 -21.39 -16.54
C VAL A 69 2.21 -22.54 -17.46
N ASP A 70 3.11 -22.92 -18.37
CA ASP A 70 2.91 -24.07 -19.25
C ASP A 70 2.61 -25.34 -18.45
N ALA A 71 1.41 -25.89 -18.67
CA ALA A 71 0.89 -27.03 -17.95
C ALA A 71 1.19 -28.39 -18.60
N VAL A 72 1.92 -28.46 -19.73
CA VAL A 72 2.12 -29.72 -20.47
C VAL A 72 2.77 -30.80 -19.59
N SER A 73 3.92 -30.51 -18.99
CA SER A 73 4.63 -31.49 -18.15
C SER A 73 3.82 -31.89 -16.91
N TYR A 74 3.12 -30.93 -16.31
CA TYR A 74 2.26 -31.20 -15.14
C TYR A 74 1.06 -32.09 -15.49
N ARG A 75 0.43 -31.85 -16.65
CA ARG A 75 -0.69 -32.68 -17.13
C ARG A 75 -0.24 -34.09 -17.49
N LEU A 76 0.94 -34.24 -18.08
CA LEU A 76 1.52 -35.56 -18.37
C LEU A 76 1.78 -36.34 -17.08
N ALA A 77 2.45 -35.73 -16.10
CA ALA A 77 2.73 -36.36 -14.81
C ALA A 77 1.43 -36.75 -14.07
N LEU A 78 0.40 -35.89 -14.14
CA LEU A 78 -0.92 -36.20 -13.59
C LEU A 78 -1.57 -37.42 -14.28
N ALA A 79 -1.49 -37.49 -15.62
CA ALA A 79 -2.02 -38.61 -16.37
C ALA A 79 -1.31 -39.93 -16.03
N GLU A 80 0.03 -39.90 -15.90
CA GLU A 80 0.83 -41.05 -15.49
C GLU A 80 0.46 -41.54 -14.08
N ALA A 81 0.33 -40.61 -13.12
CA ALA A 81 -0.07 -40.93 -11.75
C ALA A 81 -1.47 -41.55 -11.70
N ASN A 82 -2.43 -41.01 -12.46
CA ASN A 82 -3.77 -41.56 -12.56
C ASN A 82 -3.77 -42.97 -13.16
N ALA A 83 -2.97 -43.20 -14.22
CA ALA A 83 -2.85 -44.53 -14.82
C ALA A 83 -2.22 -45.54 -13.86
N ALA A 84 -1.24 -45.12 -13.05
CA ALA A 84 -0.66 -45.96 -12.01
C ALA A 84 -1.68 -46.33 -10.91
N LEU A 85 -2.50 -45.36 -10.48
CA LEU A 85 -3.56 -45.58 -9.50
C LEU A 85 -4.60 -46.60 -10.01
N VAL A 86 -5.06 -46.47 -11.26
CA VAL A 86 -6.02 -47.42 -11.85
C VAL A 86 -5.44 -48.83 -11.92
N ARG A 87 -4.18 -48.98 -12.32
CA ARG A 87 -3.51 -50.29 -12.35
C ARG A 87 -3.44 -50.93 -10.96
N ALA A 88 -3.14 -50.15 -9.92
CA ALA A 88 -3.09 -50.64 -8.55
C ALA A 88 -4.46 -51.09 -8.04
N ASN A 89 -5.52 -50.32 -8.31
CA ASN A 89 -6.88 -50.65 -7.89
C ASN A 89 -7.43 -51.92 -8.56
N ASN A 90 -7.05 -52.18 -9.81
CA ASN A 90 -7.49 -53.37 -10.56
C ASN A 90 -6.69 -54.65 -10.23
N ALA A 91 -5.65 -54.54 -9.41
CA ALA A 91 -4.80 -55.68 -9.01
C ALA A 91 -5.26 -56.35 -7.69
N LEU A 92 -6.38 -55.90 -7.12
CA LEU A 92 -7.09 -56.49 -5.98
C LEU A 92 -8.26 -57.37 -6.46
#